data_AF-A0A841MSQ5-F1
#
_entry.id   AF-A0A841MSQ5-F1
#
_cell.length_a   1.000
_cell.length_b   1.000
_cell.length_c   1.000
_cell.angle_alpha   90.00
_cell.angle_beta   90.00
_cell.angle_gamma   90.00
#
_symmetry.space_group_name_H-M   'P 1'
#
loop_
_entity.id
_entity.type
_entity.pdbx_description
1 polymer ?
#
loop_
_entity_poly.entity_id
_entity_poly.type
_entity_poly.pdbx_seq_one_letter_code
_entity_poly.pdbx_strand_id
1 'polypeptide(L)'
;MSALSYQTPATSSLFNVTLGSNSRFSQVSVSQKEMVKIFNQKSGEMMQGMCRLENGFDTLFPLFRGLIRLGKPKSLHLTFSNEERSIFYSFKEEDQTEVEQFFARVLALLQKEVKFKKVLKEIIDNRLRFKTEQSLLQTALLAD
;
A
#
# COMPACT_ATOMS: atom_id res chain seq x y z
N MET A 1 18.48 -43.66 7.64
CA MET A 1 19.03 -42.30 7.43
C MET A 1 18.43 -41.76 6.15
N SER A 2 17.23 -41.16 6.21
CA SER A 2 16.49 -40.71 5.03
C SER A 2 16.46 -39.19 5.00
N ALA A 3 17.02 -38.61 3.94
CA ALA A 3 17.10 -37.17 3.73
C ALA A 3 15.73 -36.61 3.33
N LEU A 4 15.19 -35.71 4.14
CA LEU A 4 14.00 -34.91 3.83
C LEU A 4 14.40 -33.77 2.89
N SER A 5 13.96 -33.85 1.65
CA SER A 5 14.01 -32.77 0.66
C SER A 5 13.04 -31.65 1.05
N TYR A 6 13.55 -30.50 1.45
CA TYR A 6 12.74 -29.29 1.59
C TYR A 6 12.48 -28.68 0.20
N GLN A 7 11.28 -28.90 -0.32
CA GLN A 7 10.75 -28.09 -1.43
C GLN A 7 10.38 -26.71 -0.87
N THR A 8 11.07 -25.68 -1.36
CA THR A 8 10.66 -24.27 -1.23
C THR A 8 9.33 -24.04 -1.95
N PRO A 9 8.28 -23.52 -1.30
CA PRO A 9 7.13 -23.01 -2.02
C PRO A 9 7.49 -21.62 -2.57
N ALA A 10 7.72 -21.57 -3.88
CA ALA A 10 7.75 -20.33 -4.65
C ALA A 10 6.40 -19.62 -4.47
N THR A 11 6.37 -18.57 -3.64
CA THR A 11 5.20 -17.70 -3.48
C THR A 11 5.26 -16.58 -4.53
N SER A 12 5.16 -16.96 -5.80
CA SER A 12 4.87 -16.01 -6.87
C SER A 12 3.35 -15.83 -6.99
N SER A 13 2.94 -14.57 -7.12
CA SER A 13 1.59 -14.05 -7.43
C SER A 13 0.50 -14.16 -6.35
N LEU A 14 0.52 -13.20 -5.41
CA LEU A 14 -0.64 -12.80 -4.58
C LEU A 14 -1.35 -11.55 -5.16
N PHE A 15 -1.35 -11.37 -6.48
CA PHE A 15 -2.05 -10.28 -7.15
C PHE A 15 -3.13 -10.84 -8.06
N ASN A 16 -4.37 -10.94 -7.56
CA ASN A 16 -5.53 -11.15 -8.40
C ASN A 16 -6.11 -9.78 -8.76
N VAL A 17 -5.76 -9.27 -9.94
CA VAL A 17 -6.51 -8.19 -10.58
C VAL A 17 -7.77 -8.83 -11.15
N THR A 18 -8.85 -8.83 -10.36
CA THR A 18 -10.12 -9.40 -10.84
C THR A 18 -10.83 -8.35 -11.69
N LEU A 19 -10.80 -8.54 -13.01
CA LEU A 19 -11.61 -7.78 -13.96
C LEU A 19 -13.08 -8.16 -13.72
N GLY A 20 -13.83 -7.28 -13.04
CA GLY A 20 -15.25 -7.47 -12.79
C GLY A 20 -16.05 -7.48 -14.09
N SER A 21 -16.46 -8.66 -14.53
CA SER A 21 -17.40 -8.87 -15.62
C SER A 21 -18.68 -8.06 -15.35
N ASN A 22 -19.05 -7.21 -16.31
CA ASN A 22 -20.34 -6.49 -16.47
C ASN A 22 -20.51 -5.11 -15.81
N SER A 23 -19.45 -4.43 -15.40
CA SER A 23 -19.52 -2.98 -15.19
C SER A 23 -18.25 -2.31 -15.71
N ARG A 24 -18.34 -1.07 -16.19
CA ARG A 24 -17.20 -0.30 -16.76
C ARG A 24 -16.18 0.13 -15.69
N PHE A 25 -15.93 -0.73 -14.70
CA PHE A 25 -15.18 -0.42 -13.49
C PHE A 25 -14.21 -1.57 -13.20
N SER A 26 -12.92 -1.26 -13.15
CA SER A 26 -11.89 -2.20 -12.70
C SER A 26 -11.54 -1.87 -11.26
N GLN A 27 -12.11 -2.60 -10.30
CA GLN A 27 -11.79 -2.47 -8.88
C GLN A 27 -10.53 -3.31 -8.59
N VAL A 28 -9.40 -2.65 -8.37
CA VAL A 28 -8.16 -3.32 -7.95
C VAL A 28 -8.17 -3.44 -6.42
N SER A 29 -8.48 -4.62 -5.90
CA SER A 29 -8.42 -4.91 -4.45
C SER A 29 -7.13 -5.64 -4.11
N VAL A 30 -6.37 -5.11 -3.14
CA VAL A 30 -5.12 -5.72 -2.67
C VAL A 30 -5.26 -6.01 -1.18
N SER A 31 -5.40 -7.30 -0.84
CA SER A 31 -5.54 -7.88 0.51
C SER A 31 -6.87 -7.55 1.23
N GLN A 32 -7.22 -8.34 2.25
CA GLN A 32 -8.52 -8.37 2.99
C GLN A 32 -8.97 -7.04 3.67
N LYS A 33 -8.30 -5.91 3.39
CA LYS A 33 -8.73 -4.52 3.62
C LYS A 33 -8.27 -3.69 2.42
N GLU A 34 -9.20 -3.17 1.62
CA GLU A 34 -8.91 -2.39 0.42
C GLU A 34 -8.26 -1.04 0.78
N MET A 35 -6.93 -0.95 0.81
CA MET A 35 -6.25 0.30 1.19
C MET A 35 -6.44 1.42 0.15
N VAL A 36 -6.58 1.04 -1.13
CA VAL A 36 -6.63 1.96 -2.27
C VAL A 36 -7.72 1.49 -3.22
N LYS A 37 -8.60 2.40 -3.63
CA LYS A 37 -9.59 2.19 -4.69
C LYS A 37 -9.10 2.86 -5.95
N ILE A 38 -8.90 2.05 -6.98
CA ILE A 38 -8.50 2.47 -8.32
C ILE A 38 -9.72 2.32 -9.22
N PHE A 39 -10.05 3.38 -9.94
CA PHE A 39 -11.11 3.46 -10.92
C PHE A 39 -10.47 3.71 -12.28
N ASN A 40 -10.85 2.94 -13.29
CA ASN A 40 -10.37 3.04 -14.66
C ASN A 40 -11.54 3.15 -15.62
N GLN A 41 -11.45 4.07 -16.57
CA GLN A 41 -12.41 4.27 -17.65
C GLN A 41 -11.64 4.51 -18.95
N LYS A 42 -12.00 3.75 -19.99
CA LYS A 42 -11.51 3.99 -21.35
C LYS A 42 -12.27 5.14 -21.99
N SER A 43 -11.53 6.07 -22.63
CA SER A 43 -12.05 7.20 -23.39
C SER A 43 -11.26 7.33 -24.70
N GLY A 44 -11.76 6.70 -25.77
CA GLY A 44 -11.05 6.60 -27.05
C GLY A 44 -9.76 5.77 -26.92
N GLU A 45 -8.64 6.33 -27.38
CA GLU A 45 -7.28 5.74 -27.28
C GLU A 45 -6.60 6.04 -25.92
N MET A 46 -7.29 6.75 -25.02
CA MET A 46 -6.77 7.09 -23.71
C MET A 46 -7.52 6.35 -22.61
N MET A 47 -6.79 5.95 -21.59
CA MET A 47 -7.30 5.49 -20.32
C MET A 47 -7.28 6.65 -19.33
N GLN A 48 -8.36 6.83 -18.60
CA GLN A 48 -8.49 7.82 -17.53
C GLN A 48 -8.96 7.12 -16.27
N GLY A 49 -8.50 7.59 -15.12
CA GLY A 49 -8.85 6.96 -13.88
C GLY A 49 -8.66 7.84 -12.67
N MET A 50 -9.19 7.35 -11.57
CA MET A 50 -9.07 7.97 -10.26
C MET A 50 -8.55 6.95 -9.27
N CYS A 51 -7.66 7.38 -8.41
CA CYS A 51 -7.13 6.58 -7.32
C CYS A 51 -7.40 7.30 -6.01
N ARG A 52 -8.07 6.65 -5.08
CA ARG A 52 -8.42 7.20 -3.77
C ARG A 52 -8.05 6.23 -2.65
N LEU A 53 -7.55 6.76 -1.54
CA LEU A 53 -7.32 5.96 -0.33
C LEU A 53 -8.65 5.69 0.38
N GLU A 54 -8.83 4.49 0.92
CA GLU A 54 -9.99 4.20 1.76
C GLU A 54 -9.95 4.94 3.10
N ASN A 55 -11.14 5.12 3.68
CA ASN A 55 -11.35 5.75 4.97
C ASN A 55 -10.48 5.07 6.05
N GLY A 56 -9.68 5.86 6.76
CA GLY A 56 -8.73 5.37 7.77
C GLY A 56 -7.28 5.25 7.29
N PHE A 57 -7.03 5.36 5.98
CA PHE A 57 -5.68 5.48 5.42
C PHE A 57 -5.34 6.91 4.97
N ASP A 58 -6.19 7.88 5.31
CA ASP A 58 -6.02 9.31 4.97
C ASP A 58 -4.66 9.88 5.36
N THR A 59 -4.12 9.47 6.51
CA THR A 59 -2.81 9.91 7.00
C THR A 59 -1.65 9.42 6.14
N LEU A 60 -1.87 8.41 5.29
CA LEU A 60 -0.91 7.91 4.31
C LEU A 60 -0.98 8.65 2.97
N PHE A 61 -1.95 9.55 2.76
CA PHE A 61 -2.09 10.29 1.49
C PHE A 61 -0.83 11.07 1.09
N PRO A 62 -0.16 11.81 1.99
CA PRO A 62 1.09 12.50 1.64
C PRO A 62 2.20 11.54 1.20
N LEU A 63 2.30 10.38 1.85
CA LEU A 63 3.27 9.35 1.48
C LEU A 63 2.91 8.73 0.12
N PHE A 64 1.66 8.37 -0.08
CA PHE A 64 1.17 7.81 -1.33
C PHE A 64 1.41 8.77 -2.50
N ARG A 65 1.11 10.05 -2.31
CA ARG A 65 1.44 11.13 -3.25
C ARG A 65 2.95 11.21 -3.54
N GLY A 66 3.78 11.10 -2.50
CA GLY A 66 5.24 11.09 -2.63
C GLY A 66 5.75 9.90 -3.46
N LEU A 67 5.31 8.68 -3.13
CA LEU A 67 5.67 7.46 -3.84
C LEU A 67 5.29 7.52 -5.32
N ILE A 68 4.10 8.03 -5.61
CA ILE A 68 3.61 8.18 -6.98
C ILE A 68 4.45 9.21 -7.76
N ARG A 69 4.79 10.35 -7.14
CA ARG A 69 5.60 11.38 -7.79
C ARG A 69 7.03 10.91 -8.09
N LEU A 70 7.62 10.10 -7.22
CA LEU A 70 9.00 9.63 -7.35
C LEU A 70 9.18 8.61 -8.49
N GLY A 71 8.18 7.77 -8.75
CA GLY A 71 8.29 6.70 -9.73
C GLY A 71 7.48 6.91 -11.02
N LYS A 72 6.88 8.09 -11.22
CA LYS A 72 5.93 8.34 -12.32
C LYS A 72 6.57 8.03 -13.68
N PRO A 73 6.03 7.11 -14.48
CA PRO A 73 6.49 6.91 -15.86
C PRO A 73 6.11 8.12 -16.73
N LYS A 74 6.84 8.32 -17.83
CA LYS A 74 6.64 9.50 -18.70
C LYS A 74 5.26 9.49 -19.38
N SER A 75 4.77 8.29 -19.68
CA SER A 75 3.45 7.96 -20.25
C SER A 75 2.25 8.32 -19.37
N LEU A 76 2.45 8.46 -18.05
CA LEU A 76 1.37 8.65 -17.08
C LEU A 76 1.20 10.13 -16.69
N HIS A 77 0.11 10.76 -17.06
CA HIS A 77 -0.26 12.08 -16.53
C HIS A 77 -0.98 11.94 -15.19
N LEU A 78 -0.66 12.83 -14.24
CA LEU A 78 -1.18 12.78 -12.88
C LEU A 78 -1.63 14.17 -12.42
N THR A 79 -2.84 14.23 -11.87
CA THR A 79 -3.42 15.42 -11.24
C THR A 79 -3.83 15.05 -9.81
N PHE A 80 -3.49 15.90 -8.85
CA PHE A 80 -3.73 15.65 -7.43
C PHE A 80 -4.81 16.61 -6.93
N SER A 81 -5.87 16.07 -6.33
CA SER A 81 -6.83 16.85 -5.55
C SER A 81 -6.55 16.67 -4.07
N ASN A 82 -6.10 17.73 -3.40
CA ASN A 82 -5.88 17.69 -1.94
C ASN A 82 -7.21 17.70 -1.18
N GLU A 83 -8.25 18.34 -1.73
CA GLU A 83 -9.58 18.45 -1.13
C GLU A 83 -10.27 17.09 -1.08
N GLU A 84 -10.21 16.35 -2.20
CA GLU A 84 -10.86 15.03 -2.31
C GLU A 84 -9.95 13.87 -1.86
N ARG A 85 -8.66 14.15 -1.60
CA ARG A 85 -7.61 13.15 -1.35
C ARG A 85 -7.59 12.07 -2.43
N SER A 86 -7.72 12.53 -3.66
CA SER A 86 -7.83 11.71 -4.86
C SER A 86 -6.71 12.07 -5.84
N ILE A 87 -6.27 11.07 -6.59
CA ILE A 87 -5.28 11.21 -7.66
C ILE A 87 -5.97 10.82 -8.95
N PHE A 88 -6.10 11.78 -9.85
CA PHE A 88 -6.58 11.53 -11.20
C PHE A 88 -5.40 11.22 -12.10
N TYR A 89 -5.57 10.27 -12.99
CA TYR A 89 -4.52 9.87 -13.90
C TYR A 89 -5.05 9.61 -15.31
N SER A 90 -4.19 9.80 -16.29
CA SER A 90 -4.45 9.44 -17.67
C SER A 90 -3.20 8.92 -18.37
N PHE A 91 -3.38 7.99 -19.29
CA PHE A 91 -2.31 7.39 -20.08
C PHE A 91 -2.89 6.83 -21.40
N LYS A 92 -2.05 6.52 -22.37
CA LYS A 92 -2.50 5.88 -23.62
C LYS A 92 -2.73 4.40 -23.41
N GLU A 93 -3.67 3.79 -24.14
CA GLU A 93 -3.95 2.36 -24.02
C GLU A 93 -2.70 1.47 -24.24
N GLU A 94 -1.79 1.87 -25.13
CA GLU A 94 -0.52 1.17 -25.38
C GLU A 94 0.39 1.06 -24.13
N ASP A 95 0.28 2.01 -23.19
CA ASP A 95 1.10 2.08 -21.99
C ASP A 95 0.46 1.37 -20.78
N GLN A 96 -0.69 0.70 -20.97
CA GLN A 96 -1.46 0.11 -19.88
C GLN A 96 -0.63 -0.83 -19.00
N THR A 97 0.15 -1.72 -19.61
CA THR A 97 0.97 -2.68 -18.86
C THR A 97 2.04 -1.99 -18.01
N GLU A 98 2.67 -0.92 -18.51
CA GLU A 98 3.66 -0.15 -17.76
C GLU A 98 3.02 0.52 -16.53
N VAL A 99 1.84 1.11 -16.74
CA VAL A 99 1.10 1.85 -15.71
C VAL A 99 0.58 0.91 -14.63
N GLU A 100 0.03 -0.25 -15.01
CA GLU A 100 -0.40 -1.29 -14.07
C GLU A 100 0.76 -1.79 -13.20
N GLN A 101 1.92 -2.08 -13.80
CA GLN A 101 3.13 -2.47 -13.07
C GLN A 101 3.64 -1.37 -12.15
N PHE A 102 3.53 -0.11 -12.56
CA PHE A 102 3.87 1.03 -11.71
C PHE A 102 2.97 1.09 -10.47
N PHE A 103 1.64 1.06 -10.64
CA PHE A 103 0.72 1.09 -9.51
C PHE A 103 0.88 -0.14 -8.60
N ALA A 104 1.11 -1.34 -9.14
CA ALA A 104 1.40 -2.53 -8.36
C ALA A 104 2.64 -2.35 -7.46
N ARG A 105 3.72 -1.76 -8.00
CA ARG A 105 4.93 -1.44 -7.22
C ARG A 105 4.66 -0.44 -6.10
N VAL A 106 3.93 0.65 -6.41
CA VAL A 106 3.55 1.66 -5.42
C VAL A 106 2.71 1.04 -4.29
N LEU A 107 1.73 0.20 -4.63
CA LEU A 107 0.89 -0.50 -3.66
C LEU A 107 1.72 -1.44 -2.77
N ALA A 108 2.66 -2.18 -3.36
CA ALA A 108 3.55 -3.06 -2.60
C ALA A 108 4.42 -2.27 -1.60
N LEU A 109 4.93 -1.09 -1.98
CA LEU A 109 5.67 -0.21 -1.08
C LEU A 109 4.78 0.33 0.04
N LEU A 110 3.56 0.76 -0.29
CA LEU A 110 2.59 1.26 0.69
C LEU A 110 2.23 0.17 1.72
N GLN A 111 2.04 -1.08 1.28
CA GLN A 111 1.75 -2.20 2.17
C GLN A 111 2.93 -2.51 3.10
N LYS A 112 4.16 -2.47 2.59
CA LYS A 112 5.37 -2.63 3.41
C LYS A 112 5.47 -1.54 4.46
N GLU A 113 5.19 -0.29 4.10
CA GLU A 113 5.20 0.81 5.05
C GLU A 113 4.19 0.61 6.18
N VAL A 114 2.95 0.22 5.86
CA VAL A 114 1.92 -0.01 6.89
C VAL A 114 2.31 -1.14 7.83
N LYS A 115 2.86 -2.23 7.30
CA LYS A 115 3.41 -3.32 8.11
C LYS A 115 4.55 -2.83 8.99
N PHE A 116 5.48 -2.06 8.43
CA PHE A 116 6.61 -1.49 9.15
C PHE A 116 6.15 -0.59 10.30
N LYS A 117 5.23 0.35 10.06
CA LYS A 117 4.66 1.22 11.10
C LYS A 117 3.99 0.43 12.22
N LYS A 118 3.28 -0.66 11.89
CA LYS A 118 2.66 -1.52 12.90
C LYS A 118 3.70 -2.15 13.82
N VAL A 119 4.74 -2.75 13.24
CA VAL A 119 5.84 -3.38 14.01
C VAL A 119 6.60 -2.34 14.84
N LEU A 120 6.89 -1.18 14.26
CA LEU A 120 7.60 -0.12 14.97
C LEU A 120 6.80 0.38 16.17
N LYS A 121 5.47 0.54 16.03
CA LYS A 121 4.60 0.93 17.14
C LYS A 121 4.66 -0.09 18.28
N GLU A 122 4.59 -1.37 17.95
CA GLU A 122 4.68 -2.45 18.95
C GLU A 122 6.02 -2.44 19.71
N ILE A 123 7.13 -2.20 19.00
CA ILE A 123 8.46 -2.07 19.61
C ILE A 123 8.52 -0.86 20.55
N ILE A 124 7.96 0.29 20.13
CA ILE A 124 7.93 1.51 20.95
C ILE A 124 7.10 1.28 22.22
N ASP A 125 5.91 0.68 22.07
CA ASP A 125 5.02 0.39 23.20
C ASP A 125 5.67 -0.56 24.19
N ASN A 126 6.35 -1.61 23.70
CA ASN A 126 7.09 -2.55 24.56
C ASN A 126 8.25 -1.85 25.30
N ARG A 127 9.03 -1.02 24.59
CA ARG A 127 10.13 -0.26 25.22
C ARG A 127 9.63 0.70 26.30
N LEU A 128 8.49 1.34 26.07
CA LEU A 128 7.86 2.23 27.06
C LEU A 128 7.40 1.43 28.29
N ARG A 129 6.72 0.31 28.09
CA ARG A 129 6.30 -0.59 29.18
C ARG A 129 7.50 -1.05 30.01
N PHE A 130 8.54 -1.55 29.35
CA PHE A 130 9.76 -2.00 30.02
C PHE A 130 10.42 -0.87 30.85
N LYS A 131 10.48 0.36 30.31
CA LYS A 131 11.01 1.51 31.04
C LYS A 131 10.18 1.86 32.28
N THR A 132 8.85 1.82 32.14
CA THR A 132 7.95 2.08 33.27
C THR A 132 8.09 1.02 34.35
N GLU A 133 8.14 -0.26 33.98
CA GLU A 133 8.38 -1.36 34.91
C GLU A 133 9.73 -1.22 35.63
N GLN A 134 10.81 -0.93 34.89
CA GLN A 134 12.13 -0.68 35.47
C GLN A 134 12.11 0.50 36.45
N SER A 135 11.43 1.59 36.11
CA SER A 135 11.32 2.76 36.99
C SER A 135 10.55 2.43 38.27
N LEU A 136 9.47 1.64 38.18
CA LEU A 136 8.70 1.22 39.35
C LEU A 136 9.52 0.30 40.26
N LEU A 137 10.26 -0.66 39.68
CA LEU A 137 11.15 -1.55 40.42
C LEU A 137 12.27 -0.79 41.13
N GLN A 138 12.89 0.19 40.47
CA GLN A 138 13.92 1.03 41.09
C GLN A 138 13.37 1.84 42.26
N THR A 139 12.19 2.43 42.13
CA THR A 139 11.56 3.18 43.22
C THR A 139 11.23 2.25 44.40
N ALA A 140 10.76 1.03 44.13
CA ALA A 140 10.47 0.06 45.20
C ALA A 140 11.74 -0.42 45.92
N LEU A 141 12.85 -0.63 45.20
CA LEU A 141 14.12 -1.05 45.79
C LEU A 141 14.86 0.05 46.58
N LEU A 142 14.59 1.33 46.28
CA LEU A 142 15.17 2.48 46.98
C LEU A 142 14.31 2.98 48.15
N ALA A 143 13.11 2.41 48.33
CA ALA A 143 12.19 2.77 49.40
C ALA A 143 12.31 1.89 50.65
N ASP A 144 13.13 0.83 50.60
CA ASP A 144 13.66 0.07 51.74
C ASP A 144 15.06 0.58 52.12
#